data_AF-A0A4Y2C0H6-F1
#
_entry.id   AF-A0A4Y2C0H6-F1
#
_cell.length_a   1.000
_cell.length_b   1.000
_cell.length_c   1.000
_cell.angle_alpha   90.00
_cell.angle_beta   90.00
_cell.angle_gamma   90.00
#
_symmetry.space_group_name_H-M   'P 1'
#
loop_
_entity.id
_entity.type
_entity.pdbx_description
1 polymer ?
#
loop_
_entity_poly.entity_id
_entity_poly.type
_entity_poly.pdbx_seq_one_letter_code
_entity_poly.pdbx_strand_id
1 'polypeptide(L)'
;MGLCSRHPTRVPLLNKCYRQLRLQWAREHRDWTMDEWKRVAWSDESRFLIHHVDGHVRVRRLPGEQLLPYCTAGHIQAGGGGIML
;
A
#
# COMPACT_ATOMS: atom_id res chain seq x y z
N MET A 1 -20.86 -10.05 -18.25
CA MET A 1 -20.02 -9.18 -17.41
C MET A 1 -18.99 -8.51 -18.31
N GLY A 2 -18.89 -7.17 -18.27
CA GLY A 2 -18.07 -6.40 -19.20
C GLY A 2 -17.00 -5.56 -18.51
N LEU A 3 -16.15 -4.94 -19.31
CA LEU A 3 -15.09 -4.06 -18.87
C LEU A 3 -15.65 -2.76 -18.26
N CYS A 4 -15.39 -2.53 -16.96
CA CYS A 4 -15.85 -1.33 -16.23
C CYS A 4 -14.67 -0.42 -15.87
N SER A 5 -14.94 0.89 -15.81
CA SER A 5 -13.96 1.89 -15.32
C SER A 5 -13.86 1.85 -13.79
N ARG A 6 -12.68 1.56 -13.25
CA ARG A 6 -12.42 1.39 -11.81
C ARG A 6 -11.12 2.11 -11.42
N HIS A 7 -10.94 2.37 -10.13
CA HIS A 7 -9.65 2.83 -9.63
C HIS A 7 -8.62 1.68 -9.67
N PRO A 8 -7.37 1.96 -10.06
CA PRO A 8 -6.30 0.98 -9.93
C PRO A 8 -6.08 0.67 -8.45
N THR A 9 -5.67 -0.56 -8.18
CA THR A 9 -5.37 -0.97 -6.82
C THR A 9 -4.01 -0.47 -6.41
N ARG A 10 -3.97 0.30 -5.32
CA ARG A 10 -2.71 0.78 -4.75
C ARG A 10 -1.97 -0.39 -4.12
N VAL A 11 -0.75 -0.63 -4.60
CA VAL A 11 0.11 -1.69 -4.08
C VAL A 11 1.49 -1.12 -3.75
N PRO A 12 2.13 -1.58 -2.66
CA PRO A 12 3.51 -1.22 -2.39
C PRO A 12 4.40 -1.89 -3.45
N LEU A 13 5.29 -1.11 -4.05
CA LEU A 13 6.29 -1.62 -5.00
C LEU A 13 7.41 -2.27 -4.20
N LEU A 14 7.26 -3.56 -3.88
CA LEU A 14 8.25 -4.33 -3.15
C LEU A 14 9.10 -5.16 -4.11
N ASN A 15 10.43 -5.07 -3.95
CA ASN A 15 11.35 -6.01 -4.57
C ASN A 15 11.15 -7.44 -3.99
N LYS A 16 11.73 -8.44 -4.65
CA LYS A 16 11.59 -9.85 -4.24
C LYS A 16 12.11 -10.11 -2.81
N CYS A 17 13.23 -9.50 -2.44
CA CYS A 17 13.85 -9.66 -1.12
C CYS A 17 12.95 -9.12 0.01
N TYR A 18 12.41 -7.91 -0.15
CA TYR A 18 11.49 -7.30 0.81
C TYR A 18 10.19 -8.09 0.94
N ARG A 19 9.69 -8.72 -0.13
CA ARG A 19 8.53 -9.62 -0.04
C ARG A 19 8.84 -10.84 0.84
N GLN A 20 10.02 -11.43 0.69
CA GLN A 20 10.44 -12.58 1.50
C GLN A 20 10.60 -12.19 2.98
N LEU A 21 11.27 -11.08 3.27
CA LEU A 21 11.44 -10.56 4.62
C LEU A 21 10.10 -10.27 5.30
N ARG A 22 9.16 -9.61 4.60
CA ARG A 22 7.82 -9.35 5.15
C ARG A 22 7.03 -10.64 5.41
N LEU A 23 7.14 -11.63 4.53
CA LEU A 23 6.48 -12.92 4.73
C LEU A 23 7.07 -13.68 5.92
N GLN A 24 8.39 -13.67 6.07
CA GLN A 24 9.06 -14.28 7.22
C GLN A 24 8.61 -13.61 8.52
N TRP A 25 8.68 -12.28 8.58
CA TRP A 25 8.24 -11.53 9.76
C TRP A 25 6.79 -11.82 10.13
N ALA A 26 5.88 -11.83 9.15
CA ALA A 26 4.47 -12.14 9.38
C ALA A 26 4.23 -13.57 9.88
N ARG A 27 5.08 -14.54 9.50
CA ARG A 27 5.01 -15.92 10.00
C ARG A 27 5.50 -16.02 11.44
N GLU A 28 6.61 -15.36 11.75
CA GLU A 28 7.19 -15.34 13.10
C GLU A 28 6.25 -14.70 14.12
N HIS A 29 5.48 -13.70 13.71
CA HIS A 29 4.59 -12.92 14.58
C HIS A 29 3.11 -13.30 14.42
N ARG A 30 2.81 -14.41 13.73
CA ARG A 30 1.44 -14.82 13.40
C ARG A 30 0.59 -15.07 14.64
N ASP A 31 1.18 -15.72 15.63
CA ASP A 31 0.48 -16.20 16.82
C ASP A 31 0.72 -15.30 18.05
N TRP A 32 1.23 -14.08 17.82
CA TRP A 32 1.40 -13.09 18.87
C TRP A 32 0.07 -12.71 19.52
N THR A 33 0.08 -12.71 20.84
CA THR A 33 -1.02 -12.30 21.69
C THR A 33 -1.18 -10.77 21.71
N MET A 34 -2.35 -10.29 22.12
CA MET A 34 -2.61 -8.84 22.24
C MET A 34 -1.64 -8.15 23.20
N ASP A 35 -1.16 -8.84 24.24
CA ASP A 35 -0.23 -8.25 25.20
C ASP A 35 1.20 -8.19 24.66
N GLU A 36 1.58 -9.07 23.73
CA GLU A 36 2.84 -8.95 22.98
C GLU A 36 2.77 -7.76 22.01
N TRP A 37 1.66 -7.60 21.28
CA TRP A 37 1.45 -6.45 20.40
C TRP A 37 1.54 -5.11 21.14
N LYS A 38 0.98 -5.02 22.35
CA LYS A 38 1.02 -3.80 23.19
C LYS A 38 2.42 -3.42 23.67
N ARG A 39 3.36 -4.37 23.73
CA ARG A 39 4.74 -4.10 24.19
C ARG A 39 5.60 -3.46 23.09
N VAL A 40 5.15 -3.47 21.83
CA VAL A 40 5.88 -2.86 20.73
C VAL A 40 5.62 -1.35 20.71
N ALA A 41 6.69 -0.57 20.82
CA ALA A 41 6.66 0.85 20.55
C ALA A 41 6.80 1.09 19.04
N TRP A 42 5.70 1.51 18.40
CA TRP A 42 5.69 1.87 16.98
C TRP A 42 6.02 3.35 16.81
N SER A 43 6.92 3.66 15.89
CA SER A 43 7.20 5.01 15.44
C SER A 43 7.23 5.03 13.92
N ASP A 44 6.63 6.04 13.32
CA ASP A 44 6.73 6.32 11.89
C ASP A 44 6.63 7.83 11.68
N GLU A 45 7.21 8.31 10.59
CA GLU A 45 7.07 9.71 10.18
C GLU A 45 5.95 9.79 9.13
N SER A 46 5.02 10.72 9.32
CA SER A 46 3.90 10.91 8.41
C SER A 46 3.95 12.27 7.73
N ARG A 47 3.75 12.25 6.41
CA ARG A 47 3.66 13.46 5.62
C ARG A 47 2.21 13.91 5.44
N PHE A 48 1.92 15.14 5.85
CA PHE A 48 0.64 15.81 5.66
C PHE A 48 0.74 16.80 4.50
N LEU A 49 -0.09 16.60 3.48
CA LEU A 49 -0.14 17.48 2.31
C LEU A 49 -1.06 18.67 2.57
N ILE A 50 -0.59 19.89 2.26
CA ILE A 50 -1.37 21.14 2.40
C ILE A 50 -2.43 21.24 1.29
N HIS A 51 -2.12 20.72 0.10
CA HIS A 51 -3.05 20.61 -1.02
C HIS A 51 -3.13 19.15 -1.46
N HIS A 52 -4.35 18.64 -1.66
CA HIS A 52 -4.55 17.29 -2.16
C HIS A 52 -4.15 17.21 -3.63
N VAL A 53 -3.30 16.25 -3.98
CA VAL A 53 -3.06 15.91 -5.39
C VAL A 53 -4.08 14.86 -5.78
N ASP A 54 -5.12 15.29 -6.51
CA ASP A 54 -6.16 14.40 -7.01
C ASP A 54 -5.59 13.45 -8.08
N GLY A 55 -5.11 12.28 -7.64
CA GLY A 55 -4.60 11.20 -8.48
C GLY A 55 -5.71 10.44 -9.19
N HIS A 56 -6.52 11.11 -10.02
CA HIS A 56 -7.64 10.53 -10.79
C HIS A 56 -7.17 9.60 -11.93
N VAL A 57 -6.38 8.57 -11.62
CA VAL A 57 -6.09 7.48 -12.55
C VAL A 57 -7.22 6.47 -12.49
N ARG A 58 -7.71 6.06 -13.66
CA ARG A 58 -8.72 4.99 -13.81
C ARG A 58 -8.21 3.93 -14.76
N VAL A 59 -8.55 2.68 -14.48
CA VAL A 59 -8.28 1.51 -15.32
C VAL A 59 -9.57 0.87 -15.74
N ARG A 60 -9.60 0.29 -16.95
CA ARG A 60 -10.76 -0.46 -17.44
C ARG A 60 -10.44 -1.96 -17.30
N ARG A 61 -11.18 -2.66 -16.43
CA ARG A 61 -10.90 -4.08 -16.08
C ARG A 61 -12.16 -4.89 -15.77
N LEU A 62 -12.06 -6.21 -15.91
CA LEU A 62 -13.08 -7.17 -15.48
C LEU A 62 -13.02 -7.40 -13.95
N PRO A 63 -14.08 -7.96 -13.35
CA PRO A 63 -14.00 -8.53 -12.00
C PRO A 63 -12.89 -9.60 -11.93
N GLY A 64 -12.06 -9.57 -10.88
CA GLY A 64 -10.94 -10.51 -10.68
C GLY A 64 -9.58 -10.04 -11.20
N GLU A 65 -9.53 -9.10 -12.14
CA GLU A 65 -8.28 -8.58 -12.70
C GLU A 65 -7.58 -7.54 -11.82
N GLN A 66 -7.95 -7.46 -10.54
CA GLN A 66 -7.58 -6.37 -9.65
C GLN A 66 -6.08 -6.21 -9.44
N LEU A 67 -5.36 -7.34 -9.39
CA LEU A 67 -3.94 -7.41 -9.05
C LEU A 67 -3.04 -7.59 -10.29
N LEU A 68 -3.61 -7.54 -11.50
CA LEU A 68 -2.79 -7.56 -12.72
C LEU A 68 -1.93 -6.29 -12.79
N PRO A 69 -0.69 -6.36 -13.29
CA PRO A 69 0.24 -5.22 -13.26
C PRO A 69 -0.33 -3.93 -13.84
N TYR A 70 -1.08 -4.01 -14.95
CA TYR A 70 -1.71 -2.86 -15.61
C TYR A 70 -2.96 -2.32 -14.89
N CYS A 71 -3.47 -3.05 -13.90
CA CYS A 71 -4.61 -2.69 -13.05
C CYS A 71 -4.19 -2.14 -11.67
N THR A 72 -2.87 -2.09 -11.42
CA THR A 72 -2.29 -1.65 -10.16
C THR A 72 -1.53 -0.34 -10.35
N ALA A 73 -1.53 0.49 -9.32
CA ALA A 73 -0.70 1.68 -9.25
C ALA A 73 0.25 1.54 -8.07
N GLY A 74 1.54 1.76 -8.31
CA GLY A 74 2.53 1.82 -7.24
C GLY A 74 2.25 3.02 -6.34
N HIS A 75 2.37 2.82 -5.04
CA HIS A 75 2.44 3.95 -4.12
C HIS A 75 3.87 4.50 -4.11
N ILE A 76 4.06 5.69 -4.68
CA ILE A 76 5.29 6.48 -4.56
C ILE A 76 4.95 7.67 -3.66
N GLN A 77 5.84 8.07 -2.76
CA GLN A 77 5.65 9.31 -2.00
C GLN A 77 5.47 10.47 -3.00
N ALA A 78 4.38 11.23 -2.85
CA ALA A 78 4.07 12.33 -3.75
C ALA A 78 5.14 13.43 -3.67
N GLY A 79 5.63 13.90 -4.82
CA GLY A 79 6.43 15.13 -4.90
C GLY A 79 5.55 16.36 -4.67
N GLY A 80 6.03 17.38 -3.96
CA GLY A 80 5.30 18.63 -3.69
C GLY A 80 5.66 19.26 -2.34
N GLY A 81 4.90 20.26 -1.89
CA GLY A 81 4.98 20.81 -0.53
C GLY A 81 4.19 19.96 0.48
N GLY A 82 4.62 19.92 1.74
CA GLY A 82 3.94 19.20 2.82
C GLY A 82 4.72 19.28 4.12
N ILE A 83 4.06 18.98 5.24
CA ILE A 83 4.67 18.97 6.57
C ILE A 83 4.99 17.51 6.94
N MET A 84 6.20 17.26 7.43
CA MET A 84 6.62 15.98 8.01
C MET A 84 6.50 16.09 9.53
N LEU A 85 5.94 15.06 10.17
CA LEU A 85 5.85 14.91 11.62
C LEU A 85 6.31 13.52 12.04
#